data_AF-A0A7X5ZY57-F1
#
_entry.id   AF-A0A7X5ZY57-F1
#
_cell.length_a   1.000
_cell.length_b   1.000
_cell.length_c   1.000
_cell.angle_alpha   90.00
_cell.angle_beta   90.00
_cell.angle_gamma   90.00
#
_symmetry.space_group_name_H-M   'P 1'
#
loop_
_entity.id
_entity.type
_entity.pdbx_description
1 polymer ?
#
loop_
_entity_poly.entity_id
_entity_poly.type
_entity_poly.pdbx_seq_one_letter_code
_entity_poly.pdbx_strand_id
1 'polypeptide(L)'
;MRAEDIQQELADWSELRSSTIHTKSSVEIAPGDIVGSRSGPYGRWAIVPPGYGPSLASDHTIVLHPHGTVSAWYLLGFLRSHAGRQLLAGTVTGAVIQRINRAELSRVPVPTHTLNRDYVDQTLTDFDNELRRITTEVEVLRNRLDRLFISQSESQLVTEIDAVRGVTASLRKMTEFSDTLRIAQISFPYPIARALRAIERSTSPSDRYHEVAHRSIETVSALLTGLCASIAGSANIRGDKIKAWVSAVTRGGATLGRERAMILQVAEELARQGDIGGIARSFADDGTPASTLLAELLEERNRVHGDYPRTAYQFQQRLAVIEGTLRQFLDSASFLARWELRYAESVAPTEDESGAIQYSARLRVLQGDNPDWDLIDYTSKSVMFPGRLYALVDDRKLMDLHPHLVVRYCPECGSQEIYQVDSFNEDEARLKSIDRGHSHTTGDSELLRQLRAATSSLRSAPESLA
;
A
#
# COMPACT_ATOMS: atom_id res chain seq x y z
N MET A 1 -27.58 -15.38 -22.63
CA MET A 1 -27.08 -14.51 -21.55
C MET A 1 -26.31 -13.36 -22.16
N ARG A 2 -26.81 -12.13 -22.01
CA ARG A 2 -26.11 -10.91 -22.41
C ARG A 2 -25.23 -10.47 -21.23
N ALA A 3 -24.14 -9.75 -21.49
CA ALA A 3 -23.27 -9.21 -20.43
C ALA A 3 -23.99 -8.20 -19.50
N GLU A 4 -25.24 -7.86 -19.85
CA GLU A 4 -26.15 -6.97 -19.15
C GLU A 4 -26.88 -7.67 -17.98
N ASP A 5 -26.93 -9.01 -17.98
CA ASP A 5 -27.72 -9.82 -17.05
C ASP A 5 -26.97 -10.13 -15.72
N ILE A 6 -25.79 -9.55 -15.47
CA ILE A 6 -24.90 -9.90 -14.32
C ILE A 6 -24.98 -8.88 -13.15
N GLN A 7 -25.83 -7.86 -13.22
CA GLN A 7 -26.03 -6.94 -12.10
C GLN A 7 -27.50 -6.55 -11.95
N GLN A 8 -28.25 -7.34 -11.18
CA GLN A 8 -29.40 -6.92 -10.36
C GLN A 8 -29.96 -8.15 -9.64
N GLU A 9 -30.30 -8.00 -8.35
CA GLU A 9 -31.08 -9.00 -7.62
C GLU A 9 -32.36 -9.34 -8.39
N LEU A 10 -32.60 -10.62 -8.70
CA LEU A 10 -33.82 -11.07 -9.35
C LEU A 10 -34.52 -12.14 -8.51
N ALA A 11 -35.83 -11.90 -8.33
CA ALA A 11 -36.80 -12.72 -7.62
C ALA A 11 -37.03 -14.10 -8.27
N ASP A 12 -37.79 -14.92 -7.54
CA ASP A 12 -37.96 -16.38 -7.68
C ASP A 12 -38.28 -16.87 -9.11
N TRP A 13 -37.55 -17.89 -9.53
CA TRP A 13 -37.37 -18.34 -10.92
C TRP A 13 -38.42 -19.36 -11.40
N SER A 14 -39.47 -19.60 -10.61
CA SER A 14 -40.38 -20.74 -10.78
C SER A 14 -41.45 -20.60 -11.88
N GLU A 15 -41.52 -19.49 -12.63
CA GLU A 15 -42.62 -19.24 -13.60
C GLU A 15 -42.23 -19.10 -15.08
N LEU A 16 -40.96 -19.23 -15.48
CA LEU A 16 -40.58 -19.00 -16.90
C LEU A 16 -40.53 -20.27 -17.74
N ARG A 17 -41.45 -20.35 -18.72
CA ARG A 17 -41.50 -21.38 -19.77
C ARG A 17 -40.29 -21.27 -20.69
N SER A 18 -39.58 -22.39 -20.87
CA SER A 18 -38.53 -22.53 -21.88
C SER A 18 -39.11 -22.49 -23.30
N SER A 19 -38.55 -21.64 -24.18
CA SER A 19 -38.69 -21.82 -25.62
C SER A 19 -37.35 -22.18 -26.24
N THR A 20 -37.31 -23.37 -26.82
CA THR A 20 -36.32 -23.81 -27.81
C THR A 20 -36.58 -23.10 -29.14
N ILE A 21 -35.53 -22.60 -29.80
CA ILE A 21 -35.21 -22.82 -31.23
C ILE A 21 -33.83 -22.19 -31.57
N HIS A 22 -33.00 -23.01 -32.22
CA HIS A 22 -31.64 -22.88 -32.82
C HIS A 22 -31.15 -21.48 -33.27
N THR A 23 -29.87 -21.08 -33.18
CA THR A 23 -28.62 -21.75 -33.65
C THR A 23 -27.33 -21.22 -32.97
N LYS A 24 -26.37 -22.15 -32.76
CA LYS A 24 -24.89 -22.00 -32.78
C LYS A 24 -24.20 -21.01 -31.83
N SER A 25 -24.25 -21.26 -30.53
CA SER A 25 -23.03 -21.06 -29.74
C SER A 25 -22.60 -22.38 -29.10
N SER A 26 -21.33 -22.74 -29.32
CA SER A 26 -20.70 -23.95 -28.79
C SER A 26 -19.68 -23.63 -27.70
N VAL A 27 -19.69 -22.38 -27.21
CA VAL A 27 -18.70 -21.91 -26.23
C VAL A 27 -19.37 -21.97 -24.87
N GLU A 28 -18.96 -22.96 -24.10
CA GLU A 28 -19.30 -23.09 -22.70
C GLU A 28 -18.62 -21.99 -21.89
N ILE A 29 -19.34 -21.51 -20.89
CA ILE A 29 -18.85 -20.56 -19.89
C ILE A 29 -18.65 -21.34 -18.60
N ALA A 30 -17.47 -21.20 -18.00
CA ALA A 30 -17.14 -21.74 -16.70
C ALA A 30 -16.82 -20.63 -15.69
N PRO A 31 -17.00 -20.88 -14.37
CA PRO A 31 -16.47 -20.01 -13.33
C PRO A 31 -15.00 -19.67 -13.55
N GLY A 32 -14.65 -18.39 -13.43
CA GLY A 32 -13.30 -17.88 -13.70
C GLY A 32 -13.06 -17.39 -15.14
N ASP A 33 -13.96 -17.68 -16.08
CA ASP A 33 -13.89 -17.10 -17.42
C ASP A 33 -14.17 -15.59 -17.40
N ILE A 34 -13.59 -14.86 -18.35
CA ILE A 34 -13.90 -13.45 -18.57
C ILE A 34 -14.85 -13.34 -19.75
N VAL A 35 -16.00 -12.72 -19.54
CA VAL A 35 -17.02 -12.49 -20.56
C VAL A 35 -17.13 -11.01 -20.88
N GLY A 36 -17.37 -10.69 -22.16
CA GLY A 36 -17.61 -9.32 -22.59
C GLY A 36 -18.48 -9.22 -23.83
N SER A 37 -19.07 -8.04 -24.04
CA SER A 37 -19.93 -7.82 -25.21
C SER A 37 -19.13 -7.66 -26.50
N ARG A 38 -19.51 -8.40 -27.54
CA ARG A 38 -18.94 -8.31 -28.90
C ARG A 38 -19.48 -7.13 -29.69
N SER A 39 -20.73 -6.74 -29.43
CA SER A 39 -21.45 -5.63 -30.08
C SER A 39 -21.74 -4.52 -29.06
N GLY A 40 -21.78 -3.27 -29.52
CA GLY A 40 -21.85 -2.10 -28.64
C GLY A 40 -22.98 -2.16 -27.61
N PRO A 41 -22.78 -1.58 -26.40
CA PRO A 41 -21.59 -0.84 -25.95
C PRO A 41 -20.38 -1.76 -25.62
N TYR A 42 -19.22 -1.47 -26.19
CA TYR A 42 -17.97 -2.23 -25.97
C TYR A 42 -17.37 -1.92 -24.59
N GLY A 43 -16.54 -2.83 -24.08
CA GLY A 43 -15.74 -2.57 -22.88
C GLY A 43 -16.43 -2.91 -21.55
N ARG A 44 -17.62 -3.52 -21.59
CA ARG A 44 -18.20 -4.20 -20.42
C ARG A 44 -17.67 -5.62 -20.36
N TRP A 45 -16.71 -5.83 -19.46
CA TRP A 45 -16.09 -7.11 -19.17
C TRP A 45 -16.42 -7.52 -17.73
N ALA A 46 -16.61 -8.80 -17.48
CA ALA A 46 -16.85 -9.36 -16.15
C ALA A 46 -16.22 -10.75 -16.02
N ILE A 47 -15.83 -11.13 -14.81
CA ILE A 47 -15.47 -12.52 -14.48
C ILE A 47 -16.75 -13.26 -14.09
N VAL A 48 -16.84 -14.51 -14.53
CA VAL A 48 -17.93 -15.43 -14.17
C VAL A 48 -17.71 -15.90 -12.73
N PRO A 49 -18.66 -15.66 -11.81
CA PRO A 49 -18.45 -15.94 -10.39
C PRO A 49 -18.41 -17.44 -10.07
N PRO A 50 -17.84 -17.84 -8.92
CA PRO A 50 -17.99 -19.19 -8.39
C PRO A 50 -19.46 -19.58 -8.23
N GLY A 51 -19.79 -20.86 -8.46
CA GLY A 51 -21.16 -21.36 -8.31
C GLY A 51 -22.07 -21.13 -9.54
N TYR A 52 -21.55 -20.52 -10.60
CA TYR A 52 -22.27 -20.38 -11.86
C TYR A 52 -22.35 -21.73 -12.60
N GLY A 53 -23.56 -22.18 -12.90
CA GLY A 53 -23.81 -23.47 -13.57
C GLY A 53 -23.40 -23.46 -15.06
N PRO A 54 -23.26 -24.65 -15.69
CA PRO A 54 -22.85 -24.77 -17.09
C PRO A 54 -23.82 -24.01 -17.99
N SER A 55 -23.31 -23.00 -18.69
CA SER A 55 -24.08 -22.08 -19.53
C SER A 55 -23.41 -21.86 -20.87
N LEU A 56 -24.18 -21.65 -21.93
CA LEU A 56 -23.67 -21.32 -23.26
C LEU A 56 -23.66 -19.81 -23.48
N ALA A 57 -22.53 -19.28 -23.93
CA ALA A 57 -22.39 -17.87 -24.27
C ALA A 57 -23.23 -17.50 -25.48
N SER A 58 -23.77 -16.29 -25.61
CA SER A 58 -24.41 -15.88 -26.87
C SER A 58 -23.36 -15.59 -27.97
N ASP A 59 -23.77 -15.56 -29.24
CA ASP A 59 -22.86 -15.13 -30.35
C ASP A 59 -22.34 -13.70 -30.22
N HIS A 60 -23.09 -12.88 -29.47
CA HIS A 60 -22.74 -11.52 -29.13
C HIS A 60 -21.87 -11.41 -27.87
N THR A 61 -21.46 -12.55 -27.30
CA THR A 61 -20.56 -12.64 -26.16
C THR A 61 -19.18 -13.10 -26.64
N ILE A 62 -18.13 -12.46 -26.12
CA ILE A 62 -16.76 -12.95 -26.18
C ILE A 62 -16.48 -13.62 -24.84
N VAL A 63 -15.98 -14.85 -24.88
CA VAL A 63 -15.48 -15.57 -23.71
C VAL A 63 -13.97 -15.66 -23.87
N LEU A 64 -13.25 -15.23 -22.84
CA LEU A 64 -11.81 -15.40 -22.71
C LEU A 64 -11.59 -16.39 -21.58
N HIS A 65 -10.89 -17.48 -21.88
CA HIS A 65 -10.45 -18.47 -20.91
C HIS A 65 -9.05 -18.08 -20.44
N PRO A 66 -8.88 -17.56 -19.21
CA PRO A 66 -7.57 -17.21 -18.70
C PRO A 66 -6.70 -18.47 -18.62
N HIS A 67 -5.56 -18.45 -19.28
CA HIS A 67 -4.62 -19.58 -19.29
C HIS A 67 -3.21 -19.09 -18.98
N GLY A 68 -2.44 -19.91 -18.25
CA GLY A 68 -1.05 -19.64 -17.90
C GLY A 68 -0.88 -18.86 -16.60
N THR A 69 0.14 -18.01 -16.56
CA THR A 69 0.60 -17.33 -15.33
C THR A 69 -0.11 -16.03 -15.05
N VAL A 70 -0.78 -15.44 -16.04
CA VAL A 70 -1.54 -14.19 -15.89
C VAL A 70 -2.92 -14.52 -15.36
N SER A 71 -3.32 -13.82 -14.31
CA SER A 71 -4.59 -14.09 -13.66
C SER A 71 -5.79 -13.44 -14.34
N ALA A 72 -6.98 -13.99 -14.06
CA ALA A 72 -8.24 -13.48 -14.58
C ALA A 72 -8.49 -12.04 -14.14
N TRP A 73 -8.22 -11.71 -12.86
CA TRP A 73 -8.41 -10.37 -12.33
C TRP A 73 -7.47 -9.34 -12.96
N TYR A 74 -6.21 -9.71 -13.21
CA TYR A 74 -5.26 -8.85 -13.91
C TYR A 74 -5.72 -8.54 -15.34
N LEU A 75 -6.14 -9.57 -16.09
CA LEU A 75 -6.69 -9.40 -17.43
C LEU A 75 -7.96 -8.54 -17.42
N LEU A 76 -8.87 -8.78 -16.49
CA LEU A 76 -10.09 -7.98 -16.34
C LEU A 76 -9.74 -6.51 -16.06
N GLY A 77 -8.81 -6.26 -15.14
CA GLY A 77 -8.32 -4.91 -14.82
C GLY A 77 -7.73 -4.21 -16.03
N PHE A 78 -6.87 -4.89 -16.80
CA PHE A 78 -6.32 -4.38 -18.05
C PHE A 78 -7.42 -4.02 -19.06
N LEU A 79 -8.36 -4.92 -19.34
CA LEU A 79 -9.46 -4.71 -20.30
C LEU A 79 -10.38 -3.55 -19.91
N ARG A 80 -10.53 -3.26 -18.61
CA ARG A 80 -11.31 -2.13 -18.08
C ARG A 80 -10.53 -0.82 -18.00
N SER A 81 -9.20 -0.88 -17.97
CA SER A 81 -8.31 0.29 -17.90
C SER A 81 -8.43 1.18 -19.14
N HIS A 82 -8.00 2.44 -19.03
CA HIS A 82 -7.98 3.36 -20.17
C HIS A 82 -7.09 2.83 -21.32
N ALA A 83 -5.90 2.33 -20.99
CA ALA A 83 -4.97 1.77 -21.97
C ALA A 83 -5.56 0.55 -22.69
N GLY A 84 -6.17 -0.39 -21.94
CA GLY A 84 -6.83 -1.55 -22.54
C GLY A 84 -8.01 -1.15 -23.41
N ARG A 85 -8.85 -0.21 -22.97
CA ARG A 85 -9.98 0.30 -23.78
C ARG A 85 -9.51 0.97 -25.07
N GLN A 86 -8.41 1.73 -25.05
CA GLN A 86 -7.83 2.30 -26.27
C GLN A 86 -7.37 1.23 -27.25
N LEU A 87 -6.66 0.20 -26.77
CA LEU A 87 -6.21 -0.91 -27.61
C LEU A 87 -7.40 -1.71 -28.16
N LEU A 88 -8.42 -1.95 -27.35
CA LEU A 88 -9.66 -2.61 -27.76
C LEU A 88 -10.40 -1.83 -28.84
N ALA A 89 -10.44 -0.50 -28.77
CA ALA A 89 -11.07 0.34 -29.79
C ALA A 89 -10.46 0.11 -31.18
N GLY A 90 -9.15 -0.14 -31.27
CA GLY A 90 -8.45 -0.50 -32.51
C GLY A 90 -8.83 -1.87 -33.09
N THR A 91 -9.45 -2.75 -32.29
CA THR A 91 -9.91 -4.08 -32.73
C THR A 91 -11.34 -4.08 -33.28
N VAL A 92 -12.04 -2.95 -33.18
CA VAL A 92 -13.43 -2.80 -33.61
C VAL A 92 -13.49 -2.60 -35.12
N THR A 93 -14.34 -3.39 -35.79
CA THR A 93 -14.51 -3.35 -37.26
C THR A 93 -16.00 -3.24 -37.62
N GLY A 94 -16.30 -2.71 -38.81
CA GLY A 94 -17.67 -2.56 -39.32
C GLY A 94 -18.19 -1.11 -39.29
N ALA A 95 -18.81 -0.66 -40.38
CA ALA A 95 -19.26 0.73 -40.57
C ALA A 95 -20.64 1.04 -39.94
N VAL A 96 -21.57 0.06 -39.94
CA VAL A 96 -22.95 0.24 -39.44
C VAL A 96 -23.18 -0.50 -38.12
N ILE A 97 -22.66 -1.72 -37.99
CA ILE A 97 -22.62 -2.47 -36.73
C ILE A 97 -21.16 -2.73 -36.41
N GLN A 98 -20.62 -1.92 -35.51
CA GLN A 98 -19.28 -2.11 -35.00
C GLN A 98 -19.22 -3.44 -34.20
N ARG A 99 -18.17 -4.23 -34.38
CA ARG A 99 -17.95 -5.47 -33.62
C ARG A 99 -16.48 -5.63 -33.30
N ILE A 100 -16.19 -6.11 -32.09
CA ILE A 100 -14.83 -6.54 -31.75
C ILE A 100 -14.48 -7.74 -32.64
N ASN A 101 -13.37 -7.63 -33.36
CA ASN A 101 -12.81 -8.72 -34.15
C ASN A 101 -12.01 -9.66 -33.24
N ARG A 102 -12.41 -10.95 -33.18
CA ARG A 102 -11.75 -11.95 -32.32
C ARG A 102 -10.28 -12.19 -32.68
N ALA A 103 -9.94 -12.14 -33.97
CA ALA A 103 -8.57 -12.35 -34.43
C ALA A 103 -7.67 -11.17 -34.02
N GLU A 104 -8.15 -9.94 -34.16
CA GLU A 104 -7.39 -8.76 -33.70
C GLU A 104 -7.33 -8.66 -32.17
N LEU A 105 -8.40 -9.05 -31.47
CA LEU A 105 -8.39 -9.13 -30.00
C LEU A 105 -7.31 -10.09 -29.50
N SER A 106 -7.11 -11.23 -30.15
CA SER A 106 -6.07 -12.21 -29.77
C SER A 106 -4.63 -11.69 -29.92
N ARG A 107 -4.45 -10.58 -30.64
CA ARG A 107 -3.15 -9.92 -30.86
C ARG A 107 -2.90 -8.74 -29.93
N VAL A 108 -3.89 -8.35 -29.12
CA VAL A 108 -3.73 -7.23 -28.18
C VAL A 108 -2.66 -7.62 -27.15
N PRO A 109 -1.55 -6.87 -27.07
CA PRO A 109 -0.50 -7.18 -26.10
C PRO A 109 -1.01 -6.85 -24.70
N VAL A 110 -0.89 -7.82 -23.78
CA VAL A 110 -1.16 -7.62 -22.35
C VAL A 110 0.18 -7.36 -21.65
N PRO A 111 0.30 -6.31 -20.83
CA PRO A 111 1.51 -6.07 -20.05
C PRO A 111 1.85 -7.25 -19.15
N THR A 112 3.14 -7.55 -19.00
CA THR A 112 3.62 -8.61 -18.09
C THR A 112 4.17 -8.00 -16.80
N HIS A 113 4.19 -8.78 -15.72
CA HIS A 113 4.78 -8.36 -14.45
C HIS A 113 5.48 -9.53 -13.74
N THR A 114 6.39 -9.20 -12.83
CA THR A 114 7.11 -10.17 -11.97
C THR A 114 6.51 -10.28 -10.57
N LEU A 115 5.47 -9.50 -10.26
CA LEU A 115 4.78 -9.54 -8.97
C LEU A 115 4.14 -10.92 -8.72
N ASN A 116 4.05 -11.29 -7.45
CA ASN A 116 3.35 -12.50 -7.03
C ASN A 116 1.89 -12.47 -7.50
N ARG A 117 1.46 -13.55 -8.16
CA ARG A 117 0.13 -13.65 -8.76
C ARG A 117 -0.99 -13.47 -7.75
N ASP A 118 -0.93 -14.19 -6.63
CA ASP A 118 -1.98 -14.15 -5.61
C ASP A 118 -2.13 -12.75 -5.00
N TYR A 119 -1.01 -12.05 -4.78
CA TYR A 119 -1.03 -10.68 -4.27
C TYR A 119 -1.74 -9.74 -5.24
N VAL A 120 -1.43 -9.84 -6.54
CA VAL A 120 -2.10 -9.05 -7.58
C VAL A 120 -3.59 -9.40 -7.66
N ASP A 121 -3.92 -10.69 -7.59
CA ASP A 121 -5.31 -11.17 -7.60
C ASP A 121 -6.10 -10.64 -6.42
N GLN A 122 -5.56 -10.75 -5.21
CA GLN A 122 -6.21 -10.27 -4.00
C GLN A 122 -6.43 -8.76 -4.08
N THR A 123 -5.37 -7.99 -4.41
CA THR A 123 -5.44 -6.52 -4.53
C THR A 123 -6.51 -6.07 -5.53
N LEU A 124 -6.56 -6.69 -6.71
CA LEU A 124 -7.52 -6.32 -7.75
C LEU A 124 -8.95 -6.77 -7.42
N THR A 125 -9.09 -7.90 -6.72
CA THR A 125 -10.38 -8.38 -6.23
C THR A 125 -10.93 -7.42 -5.17
N ASP A 126 -10.11 -7.05 -4.20
CA ASP A 126 -10.49 -6.11 -3.13
C ASP A 126 -10.86 -4.74 -3.71
N PHE A 127 -10.10 -4.27 -4.70
CA PHE A 127 -10.42 -3.06 -5.43
C PHE A 127 -11.77 -3.14 -6.17
N ASP A 128 -12.07 -4.24 -6.88
CA ASP A 128 -13.37 -4.40 -7.55
C ASP A 128 -14.53 -4.49 -6.54
N ASN A 129 -14.32 -5.18 -5.41
CA ASN A 129 -15.30 -5.29 -4.33
C ASN A 129 -15.61 -3.92 -3.72
N GLU A 130 -14.59 -3.12 -3.43
CA GLU A 130 -14.77 -1.76 -2.92
C GLU A 130 -15.44 -0.84 -3.95
N LEU A 131 -15.09 -0.94 -5.23
CA LEU A 131 -15.78 -0.20 -6.28
C LEU A 131 -17.27 -0.57 -6.38
N ARG A 132 -17.60 -1.86 -6.26
CA ARG A 132 -18.99 -2.32 -6.23
C ARG A 132 -19.71 -1.78 -5.01
N ARG A 133 -19.11 -1.88 -3.83
CA ARG A 133 -19.66 -1.35 -2.57
C ARG A 133 -19.97 0.14 -2.71
N ILE A 134 -19.03 0.94 -3.22
CA ILE A 134 -19.22 2.38 -3.46
C ILE A 134 -20.34 2.63 -4.48
N THR A 135 -20.42 1.83 -5.55
CA THR A 135 -21.48 1.99 -6.56
C THR A 135 -22.86 1.70 -5.97
N THR A 136 -22.99 0.64 -5.18
CA THR A 136 -24.22 0.32 -4.45
C THR A 136 -24.59 1.41 -3.44
N GLU A 137 -23.61 1.94 -2.69
CA GLU A 137 -23.83 3.08 -1.79
C GLU A 137 -24.33 4.30 -2.56
N VAL A 138 -23.75 4.62 -3.73
CA VAL A 138 -24.23 5.72 -4.58
C VAL A 138 -25.68 5.52 -5.01
N GLU A 139 -26.09 4.29 -5.34
CA GLU A 139 -27.49 3.96 -5.66
C GLU A 139 -28.42 4.14 -4.44
N VAL A 140 -28.00 3.70 -3.25
CA VAL A 140 -28.74 3.95 -2.01
C VAL A 140 -28.91 5.46 -1.75
N LEU A 141 -27.85 6.25 -1.98
CA LEU A 141 -27.91 7.71 -1.83
C LEU A 141 -28.82 8.36 -2.88
N ARG A 142 -28.86 7.86 -4.12
CA ARG A 142 -29.81 8.30 -5.15
C ARG A 142 -31.26 8.00 -4.73
N ASN A 143 -31.52 6.80 -4.21
CA ASN A 143 -32.86 6.43 -3.73
C ASN A 143 -33.34 7.32 -2.57
N ARG A 144 -32.43 7.89 -1.77
CA ARG A 144 -32.80 8.90 -0.75
C ARG A 144 -33.26 10.23 -1.37
N LEU A 145 -32.67 10.63 -2.50
CA LEU A 145 -33.13 11.81 -3.24
C LEU A 145 -34.57 11.61 -3.74
N ASP A 146 -34.90 10.41 -4.22
CA ASP A 146 -36.25 10.10 -4.71
C ASP A 146 -37.29 10.19 -3.58
N ARG A 147 -36.94 9.82 -2.34
CA ARG A 147 -37.84 9.91 -1.17
C ARG A 147 -38.27 11.33 -0.84
N LEU A 148 -37.43 12.35 -1.11
CA LEU A 148 -37.80 13.75 -0.92
C LEU A 148 -39.06 14.12 -1.70
N PHE A 149 -39.16 13.63 -2.93
CA PHE A 149 -40.24 13.97 -3.86
C PHE A 149 -41.48 13.07 -3.73
N ILE A 150 -41.43 12.05 -2.87
CA ILE A 150 -42.55 11.15 -2.56
C ILE A 150 -43.19 11.49 -1.20
N SER A 151 -42.55 12.35 -0.40
CA SER A 151 -43.04 12.74 0.93
C SER A 151 -44.46 13.36 0.87
N GLN A 152 -45.35 12.95 1.78
CA GLN A 152 -46.76 13.40 1.81
C GLN A 152 -47.05 14.47 2.88
N SER A 153 -46.05 14.83 3.69
CA SER A 153 -46.17 15.90 4.69
C SER A 153 -44.92 16.76 4.76
N GLU A 154 -45.09 18.01 5.18
CA GLU A 154 -43.99 18.97 5.41
C GLU A 154 -42.98 18.47 6.46
N SER A 155 -43.44 17.78 7.51
CA SER A 155 -42.56 17.19 8.52
C SER A 155 -41.68 16.05 7.99
N GLN A 156 -42.20 15.22 7.08
CA GLN A 156 -41.44 14.18 6.40
C GLN A 156 -40.38 14.79 5.47
N LEU A 157 -40.76 15.83 4.73
CA LEU A 157 -39.83 16.55 3.85
C LEU A 157 -38.65 17.14 4.62
N VAL A 158 -38.89 17.79 5.76
CA VAL A 158 -37.81 18.35 6.61
C VAL A 158 -36.85 17.24 7.09
N THR A 159 -37.38 16.10 7.53
CA THR A 159 -36.57 14.96 8.00
C THR A 159 -35.68 14.40 6.88
N GLU A 160 -36.23 14.24 5.68
CA GLU A 160 -35.47 13.76 4.52
C GLU A 160 -34.41 14.78 4.07
N ILE A 161 -34.70 16.10 4.14
CA ILE A 161 -33.71 17.15 3.86
C ILE A 161 -32.53 17.09 4.84
N ASP A 162 -32.79 16.92 6.13
CA ASP A 162 -31.75 16.78 7.14
C ASP A 162 -30.92 15.50 6.93
N ALA A 163 -31.55 14.40 6.53
CA ALA A 163 -30.87 13.16 6.18
C ALA A 163 -29.93 13.35 4.97
N VAL A 164 -30.37 14.05 3.92
CA VAL A 164 -29.55 14.39 2.74
C VAL A 164 -28.42 15.36 3.11
N ARG A 165 -28.64 16.28 4.04
CA ARG A 165 -27.59 17.16 4.57
C ARG A 165 -26.48 16.36 5.27
N GLY A 166 -26.84 15.38 6.09
CA GLY A 166 -25.87 14.48 6.74
C GLY A 166 -25.03 13.68 5.73
N VAL A 167 -25.67 13.17 4.68
CA VAL A 167 -24.98 12.52 3.54
C VAL A 167 -24.03 13.49 2.86
N THR A 168 -24.48 14.71 2.56
CA THR A 168 -23.66 15.73 1.88
C THR A 168 -22.40 16.07 2.69
N ALA A 169 -22.52 16.18 4.02
CA ALA A 169 -21.38 16.39 4.90
C ALA A 169 -20.38 15.22 4.87
N SER A 170 -20.86 13.98 4.76
CA SER A 170 -20.02 12.77 4.66
C SER A 170 -19.32 12.69 3.31
N LEU A 171 -20.02 12.95 2.20
CA LEU A 171 -19.45 12.95 0.85
C LEU A 171 -18.35 13.99 0.68
N ARG A 172 -18.48 15.18 1.29
CA ARG A 172 -17.42 16.21 1.29
C ARG A 172 -16.11 15.74 1.94
N LYS A 173 -16.17 14.79 2.87
CA LYS A 173 -14.97 14.17 3.45
C LYS A 173 -14.41 13.05 2.57
N MET A 174 -15.19 12.53 1.63
CA MET A 174 -14.80 11.44 0.73
C MET A 174 -14.14 11.95 -0.57
N THR A 175 -14.25 13.23 -0.93
CA THR A 175 -13.74 13.78 -2.22
C THR A 175 -12.22 13.75 -2.42
N GLU A 176 -11.45 13.20 -1.48
CA GLU A 176 -9.99 13.18 -1.47
C GLU A 176 -9.39 11.83 -1.94
N PHE A 177 -10.18 10.94 -2.56
CA PHE A 177 -9.71 9.61 -3.01
C PHE A 177 -8.52 9.61 -3.98
N SER A 178 -8.24 10.73 -4.64
CA SER A 178 -7.11 10.88 -5.57
C SER A 178 -5.97 11.72 -5.01
N ASP A 179 -6.09 12.25 -3.80
CA ASP A 179 -4.98 13.01 -3.19
C ASP A 179 -3.94 12.02 -2.66
N THR A 180 -2.78 11.97 -3.32
CA THR A 180 -1.63 11.15 -2.90
C THR A 180 -1.27 11.32 -1.42
N LEU A 181 -1.31 12.54 -0.87
CA LEU A 181 -0.99 12.75 0.55
C LEU A 181 -2.02 12.05 1.43
N ARG A 182 -3.31 12.15 1.07
CA ARG A 182 -4.40 11.52 1.82
C ARG A 182 -4.35 10.00 1.71
N ILE A 183 -4.08 9.47 0.52
CA ILE A 183 -3.89 8.02 0.30
C ILE A 183 -2.74 7.51 1.18
N ALA A 184 -1.59 8.20 1.16
CA ALA A 184 -0.44 7.83 1.99
C ALA A 184 -0.75 7.97 3.48
N GLN A 185 -1.46 9.02 3.91
CA GLN A 185 -1.88 9.20 5.30
C GLN A 185 -2.80 8.08 5.82
N ILE A 186 -3.55 7.42 4.94
CA ILE A 186 -4.44 6.32 5.33
C ILE A 186 -3.70 4.97 5.26
N SER A 187 -2.88 4.76 4.24
CA SER A 187 -2.34 3.44 3.89
C SER A 187 -0.89 3.21 4.32
N PHE A 188 -0.09 4.24 4.56
CA PHE A 188 1.32 4.07 4.88
C PHE A 188 1.53 3.75 6.37
N PRO A 189 2.73 3.27 6.75
CA PRO A 189 3.13 3.12 8.13
C PRO A 189 2.88 4.38 8.95
N TYR A 190 2.44 4.17 10.20
CA TYR A 190 2.04 5.23 11.11
C TYR A 190 2.99 6.45 11.17
N PRO A 191 4.33 6.30 11.24
CA PRO A 191 5.23 7.44 11.30
C PRO A 191 5.05 8.40 10.12
N ILE A 192 4.98 7.85 8.90
CA ILE A 192 4.83 8.65 7.68
C ILE A 192 3.45 9.29 7.67
N ALA A 193 2.40 8.49 7.89
CA ALA A 193 1.04 8.98 7.91
C ALA A 193 0.83 10.12 8.92
N ARG A 194 1.44 10.01 10.11
CA ARG A 194 1.43 11.06 11.13
C ARG A 194 2.15 12.33 10.66
N ALA A 195 3.31 12.20 10.01
CA ALA A 195 4.04 13.35 9.47
C ALA A 195 3.19 14.08 8.40
N LEU A 196 2.49 13.34 7.54
CA LEU A 196 1.57 13.92 6.56
C LEU A 196 0.39 14.64 7.22
N ARG A 197 -0.16 14.07 8.31
CA ARG A 197 -1.19 14.75 9.12
C ARG A 197 -0.69 16.09 9.71
N ALA A 198 0.58 16.17 10.09
CA ALA A 198 1.17 17.40 10.61
C ALA A 198 1.28 18.49 9.52
N ILE A 199 1.60 18.10 8.29
CA ILE A 199 1.57 18.98 7.11
C ILE A 199 0.16 19.57 6.92
N GLU A 200 -0.88 18.74 6.94
CA GLU A 200 -2.28 19.19 6.79
C GLU A 200 -2.72 20.16 7.89
N ARG A 201 -2.24 19.95 9.12
CA ARG A 201 -2.58 20.79 10.28
C ARG A 201 -1.76 22.07 10.39
N SER A 202 -0.76 22.24 9.53
CA SER A 202 0.13 23.40 9.59
C SER A 202 -0.63 24.68 9.23
N THR A 203 -0.57 25.68 10.11
CA THR A 203 -1.32 26.94 9.97
C THR A 203 -0.55 28.06 9.28
N SER A 204 0.77 27.92 9.12
CA SER A 204 1.62 28.92 8.45
C SER A 204 2.50 28.29 7.36
N PRO A 205 2.92 29.05 6.34
CA PRO A 205 3.85 28.55 5.33
C PRO A 205 5.19 28.07 5.89
N SER A 206 5.67 28.68 6.98
CA SER A 206 6.92 28.30 7.65
C SER A 206 6.78 26.95 8.35
N ASP A 207 5.72 26.77 9.12
CA ASP A 207 5.46 25.50 9.82
C ASP A 207 5.26 24.37 8.81
N ARG A 208 4.48 24.64 7.77
CA ARG A 208 4.22 23.66 6.71
C ARG A 208 5.49 23.26 5.96
N TYR A 209 6.36 24.23 5.66
CA TYR A 209 7.67 23.95 5.09
C TYR A 209 8.54 23.13 6.04
N HIS A 210 8.52 23.40 7.35
CA HIS A 210 9.24 22.59 8.32
C HIS A 210 8.76 21.13 8.35
N GLU A 211 7.44 20.91 8.35
CA GLU A 211 6.86 19.57 8.33
C GLU A 211 7.17 18.80 7.03
N VAL A 212 7.18 19.48 5.88
CA VAL A 212 7.54 18.88 4.59
C VAL A 212 9.05 18.64 4.48
N ALA A 213 9.86 19.70 4.59
CA ALA A 213 11.28 19.69 4.27
C ALA A 213 12.18 19.08 5.36
N HIS A 214 11.66 18.92 6.58
CA HIS A 214 12.41 18.29 7.66
C HIS A 214 11.72 17.04 8.17
N ARG A 215 10.52 17.20 8.74
CA ARG A 215 9.91 16.12 9.51
C ARG A 215 9.58 14.91 8.63
N SER A 216 8.90 15.14 7.51
CA SER A 216 8.46 14.05 6.63
C SER A 216 9.65 13.34 5.97
N ILE A 217 10.65 14.09 5.52
CA ILE A 217 11.85 13.53 4.86
C ILE A 217 12.69 12.72 5.85
N GLU A 218 12.91 13.24 7.07
CA GLU A 218 13.60 12.49 8.11
C GLU A 218 12.85 11.23 8.50
N THR A 219 11.52 11.31 8.62
CA THR A 219 10.66 10.18 8.98
C THR A 219 10.75 9.05 7.96
N VAL A 220 10.61 9.39 6.67
CA VAL A 220 10.71 8.38 5.60
C VAL A 220 12.12 7.80 5.54
N SER A 221 13.15 8.64 5.62
CA SER A 221 14.56 8.19 5.57
C SER A 221 14.89 7.25 6.73
N ALA A 222 14.47 7.62 7.94
CA ALA A 222 14.67 6.84 9.15
C ALA A 222 13.95 5.48 9.10
N LEU A 223 12.69 5.47 8.65
CA LEU A 223 11.92 4.25 8.48
C LEU A 223 12.58 3.33 7.45
N LEU A 224 12.89 3.84 6.24
CA LEU A 224 13.56 3.06 5.19
C LEU A 224 14.91 2.49 5.67
N THR A 225 15.67 3.27 6.42
CA THR A 225 16.95 2.83 7.02
C THR A 225 16.73 1.70 8.00
N GLY A 226 15.75 1.82 8.91
CA GLY A 226 15.42 0.78 9.88
C GLY A 226 14.93 -0.52 9.23
N LEU A 227 14.10 -0.41 8.19
CA LEU A 227 13.65 -1.54 7.38
C LEU A 227 14.84 -2.21 6.67
N CYS A 228 15.67 -1.44 5.96
CA CYS A 228 16.82 -1.98 5.22
C CYS A 228 17.88 -2.59 6.13
N ALA A 229 18.11 -2.04 7.33
CA ALA A 229 19.02 -2.63 8.31
C ALA A 229 18.51 -4.00 8.80
N SER A 230 17.21 -4.11 9.06
CA SER A 230 16.56 -5.37 9.48
C SER A 230 16.56 -6.42 8.37
N ILE A 231 16.33 -5.99 7.12
CA ILE A 231 16.44 -6.85 5.95
C ILE A 231 17.89 -7.31 5.76
N ALA A 232 18.87 -6.42 5.89
CA ALA A 232 20.27 -6.79 5.71
C ALA A 232 20.72 -7.85 6.73
N GLY A 233 20.24 -7.75 7.97
CA GLY A 233 20.45 -8.78 8.99
C GLY A 233 19.81 -10.11 8.61
N SER A 234 18.51 -10.10 8.33
CA SER A 234 17.72 -11.32 8.09
C SER A 234 18.00 -12.03 6.76
N ALA A 235 18.33 -11.28 5.70
CA ALA A 235 18.68 -11.81 4.38
C ALA A 235 20.20 -11.98 4.20
N ASN A 236 20.99 -11.82 5.26
CA ASN A 236 22.45 -11.94 5.22
C ASN A 236 23.14 -11.05 4.15
N ILE A 237 22.59 -9.86 3.90
CA ILE A 237 23.13 -8.92 2.91
C ILE A 237 24.29 -8.12 3.52
N ARG A 238 25.40 -8.04 2.81
CA ARG A 238 26.63 -7.37 3.26
C ARG A 238 27.19 -6.47 2.16
N GLY A 239 27.94 -5.46 2.55
CA GLY A 239 28.61 -4.58 1.60
C GLY A 239 29.26 -3.37 2.24
N ASP A 240 30.06 -2.66 1.44
CA ASP A 240 30.88 -1.56 1.95
C ASP A 240 30.06 -0.36 2.44
N LYS A 241 28.89 -0.06 1.83
CA LYS A 241 27.99 1.02 2.26
C LYS A 241 27.28 0.64 3.56
N ILE A 242 26.92 -0.64 3.74
CA ILE A 242 26.39 -1.17 5.01
C ILE A 242 27.46 -1.07 6.11
N LYS A 243 28.67 -1.59 5.89
CA LYS A 243 29.80 -1.47 6.85
C LYS A 243 30.08 -0.02 7.20
N ALA A 244 30.05 0.84 6.19
CA ALA A 244 30.18 2.26 6.34
C ALA A 244 29.11 2.83 7.28
N TRP A 245 27.83 2.56 7.04
CA TRP A 245 26.71 2.99 7.89
C TRP A 245 26.86 2.47 9.33
N VAL A 246 27.12 1.17 9.51
CA VAL A 246 27.34 0.58 10.84
C VAL A 246 28.46 1.33 11.57
N SER A 247 29.56 1.65 10.88
CA SER A 247 30.67 2.38 11.48
C SER A 247 30.37 3.84 11.82
N ALA A 248 29.35 4.45 11.23
CA ALA A 248 28.91 5.79 11.59
C ALA A 248 27.99 5.76 12.81
N VAL A 249 27.02 4.83 12.84
CA VAL A 249 26.11 4.62 13.98
C VAL A 249 26.89 4.31 15.26
N THR A 250 27.99 3.55 15.18
CA THR A 250 28.86 3.27 16.35
C THR A 250 29.82 4.40 16.74
N ARG A 251 29.85 5.53 16.01
CA ARG A 251 30.79 6.65 16.23
C ARG A 251 30.10 8.01 16.42
N GLY A 252 28.79 8.02 16.66
CA GLY A 252 28.04 9.25 16.95
C GLY A 252 26.96 9.61 15.93
N GLY A 253 26.66 8.72 14.98
CA GLY A 253 25.47 8.83 14.12
C GLY A 253 25.78 8.77 12.63
N ALA A 254 24.80 8.31 11.84
CA ALA A 254 24.87 8.31 10.38
C ALA A 254 24.24 9.59 9.80
N THR A 255 24.85 10.15 8.76
CA THR A 255 24.21 11.21 7.98
C THR A 255 23.14 10.61 7.06
N LEU A 256 22.11 11.38 6.69
CA LEU A 256 21.06 10.93 5.76
C LEU A 256 21.64 10.46 4.42
N GLY A 257 22.72 11.08 3.93
CA GLY A 257 23.40 10.62 2.72
C GLY A 257 24.04 9.23 2.87
N ARG A 258 24.54 8.90 4.06
CA ARG A 258 25.12 7.59 4.37
C ARG A 258 24.04 6.52 4.57
N GLU A 259 22.91 6.91 5.16
CA GLU A 259 21.70 6.09 5.24
C GLU A 259 21.16 5.76 3.84
N ARG A 260 21.00 6.75 2.96
CA ARG A 260 20.61 6.54 1.56
C ARG A 260 21.54 5.57 0.85
N ALA A 261 22.86 5.74 0.99
CA ALA A 261 23.82 4.84 0.37
C ALA A 261 23.70 3.38 0.88
N MET A 262 23.32 3.19 2.15
CA MET A 262 23.05 1.86 2.70
C MET A 262 21.75 1.28 2.13
N ILE A 263 20.68 2.06 2.05
CA ILE A 263 19.39 1.68 1.45
C ILE A 263 19.59 1.19 0.01
N LEU A 264 20.30 1.97 -0.81
CA LEU A 264 20.55 1.62 -2.22
C LEU A 264 21.33 0.32 -2.36
N GLN A 265 22.38 0.11 -1.56
CA GLN A 265 23.15 -1.13 -1.59
C GLN A 265 22.31 -2.35 -1.16
N VAL A 266 21.45 -2.20 -0.14
CA VAL A 266 20.53 -3.28 0.25
C VAL A 266 19.54 -3.58 -0.87
N ALA A 267 18.97 -2.55 -1.49
CA ALA A 267 18.03 -2.70 -2.60
C ALA A 267 18.66 -3.36 -3.83
N GLU A 268 19.90 -3.00 -4.19
CA GLU A 268 20.67 -3.60 -5.28
C GLU A 268 20.88 -5.10 -5.05
N GLU A 269 21.20 -5.50 -3.82
CA GLU A 269 21.38 -6.92 -3.49
C GLU A 269 20.05 -7.68 -3.47
N LEU A 270 18.97 -7.06 -2.99
CA LEU A 270 17.63 -7.64 -3.08
C LEU A 270 17.18 -7.83 -4.54
N ALA A 271 17.60 -6.98 -5.47
CA ALA A 271 17.28 -7.20 -6.89
C ALA A 271 17.88 -8.50 -7.44
N ARG A 272 18.98 -9.00 -6.84
CA ARG A 272 19.62 -10.27 -7.19
C ARG A 272 18.97 -11.47 -6.49
N GLN A 273 18.58 -11.29 -5.23
CA GLN A 273 18.09 -12.38 -4.37
C GLN A 273 16.57 -12.56 -4.36
N GLY A 274 15.82 -11.54 -4.77
CA GLY A 274 14.37 -11.46 -4.71
C GLY A 274 13.90 -10.22 -3.94
N ASP A 275 13.02 -9.45 -4.56
CA ASP A 275 12.48 -8.22 -3.96
C ASP A 275 11.66 -8.52 -2.70
N ILE A 276 11.79 -7.66 -1.69
CA ILE A 276 11.03 -7.71 -0.44
C ILE A 276 10.22 -6.44 -0.33
N GLY A 277 8.89 -6.57 -0.39
CA GLY A 277 7.98 -5.46 -0.17
C GLY A 277 8.16 -4.27 -1.14
N GLY A 278 8.82 -4.44 -2.30
CA GLY A 278 9.00 -3.37 -3.30
C GLY A 278 10.30 -2.56 -3.17
N ILE A 279 11.14 -2.83 -2.17
CA ILE A 279 12.35 -2.04 -1.92
C ILE A 279 13.34 -2.14 -3.09
N ALA A 280 13.59 -3.34 -3.62
CA ALA A 280 14.53 -3.51 -4.72
C ALA A 280 14.03 -2.78 -5.97
N ARG A 281 12.76 -2.96 -6.33
CA ARG A 281 12.16 -2.30 -7.48
C ARG A 281 12.24 -0.77 -7.39
N SER A 282 12.13 -0.21 -6.20
CA SER A 282 12.13 1.23 -5.99
C SER A 282 13.51 1.84 -5.77
N PHE A 283 14.51 1.09 -5.30
CA PHE A 283 15.81 1.65 -4.89
C PHE A 283 17.06 0.91 -5.40
N ALA A 284 16.93 -0.16 -6.19
CA ALA A 284 18.09 -0.91 -6.70
C ALA A 284 18.91 -0.15 -7.75
N ASP A 285 18.32 0.85 -8.41
CA ASP A 285 18.98 1.72 -9.38
C ASP A 285 18.81 3.18 -8.93
N ASP A 286 19.91 3.94 -8.95
CA ASP A 286 19.89 5.33 -8.47
C ASP A 286 18.98 6.24 -9.30
N GLY A 287 18.68 5.88 -10.55
CA GLY A 287 17.81 6.59 -11.48
C GLY A 287 16.34 6.18 -11.44
N THR A 288 15.92 5.29 -10.52
CA THR A 288 14.47 5.08 -10.33
C THR A 288 13.80 6.37 -9.86
N PRO A 289 12.49 6.54 -10.13
CA PRO A 289 11.75 7.70 -9.64
C PRO A 289 11.84 7.88 -8.12
N ALA A 290 11.66 6.81 -7.34
CA ALA A 290 11.74 6.87 -5.88
C ALA A 290 13.14 7.26 -5.37
N SER A 291 14.21 6.71 -5.95
CA SER A 291 15.58 7.07 -5.58
C SER A 291 15.92 8.52 -5.92
N THR A 292 15.54 8.98 -7.12
CA THR A 292 15.83 10.33 -7.61
C THR A 292 15.08 11.36 -6.79
N LEU A 293 13.78 11.17 -6.59
CA LEU A 293 12.94 12.09 -5.82
C LEU A 293 13.36 12.12 -4.34
N LEU A 294 13.75 10.98 -3.75
CA LEU A 294 14.31 10.97 -2.40
C LEU A 294 15.62 11.79 -2.32
N ALA A 295 16.48 11.70 -3.34
CA ALA A 295 17.69 12.50 -3.39
C ALA A 295 17.38 14.01 -3.45
N GLU A 296 16.44 14.43 -4.30
CA GLU A 296 15.99 15.83 -4.40
C GLU A 296 15.43 16.35 -3.08
N LEU A 297 14.59 15.55 -2.41
CA LEU A 297 14.05 15.87 -1.09
C LEU A 297 15.19 16.03 -0.05
N LEU A 298 16.14 15.10 -0.02
CA LEU A 298 17.29 15.17 0.88
C LEU A 298 18.19 16.38 0.62
N GLU A 299 18.36 16.79 -0.64
CA GLU A 299 19.06 18.02 -0.99
C GLU A 299 18.39 19.24 -0.37
N GLU A 300 17.06 19.38 -0.53
CA GLU A 300 16.32 20.50 0.06
C GLU A 300 16.39 20.47 1.59
N ARG A 301 16.26 19.28 2.22
CA ARG A 301 16.45 19.12 3.67
C ARG A 301 17.84 19.63 4.10
N ASN A 302 18.88 19.37 3.33
CA ASN A 302 20.25 19.79 3.68
C ASN A 302 20.47 21.31 3.56
N ARG A 303 19.65 22.04 2.79
CA ARG A 303 19.75 23.51 2.66
C ARG A 303 19.50 24.25 3.96
N VAL A 304 18.87 23.60 4.94
CA VAL A 304 18.67 24.10 6.30
C VAL A 304 19.98 24.56 6.96
N HIS A 305 21.11 23.96 6.59
CA HIS A 305 22.42 24.30 7.14
C HIS A 305 23.07 25.54 6.51
N GLY A 306 22.41 26.26 5.60
CA GLY A 306 22.93 27.52 5.04
C GLY A 306 21.92 28.37 4.28
N ASP A 307 21.20 27.77 3.34
CA ASP A 307 20.24 28.42 2.44
C ASP A 307 18.79 28.14 2.87
N TYR A 308 18.49 28.47 4.13
CA TYR A 308 17.16 28.31 4.71
C TYR A 308 16.26 29.53 4.42
N PRO A 309 14.99 29.33 4.00
CA PRO A 309 14.05 30.44 3.80
C PRO A 309 13.89 31.30 5.06
N ARG A 310 13.83 32.62 4.90
CA ARG A 310 13.72 33.59 6.01
C ARG A 310 12.44 34.42 5.97
N THR A 311 11.77 34.50 4.82
CA THR A 311 10.54 35.28 4.64
C THR A 311 9.37 34.40 4.24
N ALA A 312 8.15 34.82 4.57
CA ALA A 312 6.93 34.11 4.19
C ALA A 312 6.83 33.86 2.68
N TYR A 313 7.28 34.82 1.86
CA TYR A 313 7.35 34.68 0.40
C TYR A 313 8.32 33.58 -0.03
N GLN A 314 9.53 33.53 0.56
CA GLN A 314 10.49 32.46 0.28
C GLN A 314 9.95 31.09 0.69
N PHE A 315 9.30 30.99 1.85
CA PHE A 315 8.65 29.75 2.28
C PHE A 315 7.59 29.30 1.28
N GLN A 316 6.68 30.18 0.84
CA GLN A 316 5.65 29.84 -0.14
C GLN A 316 6.24 29.38 -1.48
N GLN A 317 7.26 30.08 -1.99
CA GLN A 317 7.92 29.69 -3.24
C GLN A 317 8.56 28.31 -3.16
N ARG A 318 9.28 28.01 -2.07
CA ARG A 318 9.90 26.70 -1.90
C ARG A 318 8.86 25.61 -1.69
N LEU A 319 7.84 25.89 -0.88
CA LEU A 319 6.78 24.94 -0.55
C LEU A 319 6.06 24.44 -1.81
N ALA A 320 5.77 25.33 -2.76
CA ALA A 320 5.12 24.98 -4.03
C ALA A 320 5.92 23.93 -4.83
N VAL A 321 7.26 23.95 -4.73
CA VAL A 321 8.13 22.98 -5.41
C VAL A 321 8.23 21.69 -4.60
N ILE A 322 8.62 21.79 -3.33
CA ILE A 322 8.91 20.59 -2.53
C ILE A 322 7.68 19.74 -2.23
N GLU A 323 6.48 20.33 -2.11
CA GLU A 323 5.25 19.54 -1.98
C GLU A 323 4.94 18.72 -3.24
N GLY A 324 5.23 19.28 -4.42
CA GLY A 324 5.12 18.55 -5.69
C GLY A 324 6.06 17.36 -5.72
N THR A 325 7.32 17.57 -5.34
CA THR A 325 8.34 16.50 -5.23
C THR A 325 7.93 15.45 -4.20
N LEU A 326 7.43 15.86 -3.02
CA LEU A 326 6.97 14.94 -1.98
C LEU A 326 5.80 14.08 -2.47
N ARG A 327 4.83 14.66 -3.16
CA ARG A 327 3.69 13.92 -3.74
C ARG A 327 4.18 12.86 -4.73
N GLN A 328 5.02 13.25 -5.68
CA GLN A 328 5.58 12.31 -6.65
C GLN A 328 6.40 11.21 -5.98
N PHE A 329 7.15 11.56 -4.93
CA PHE A 329 7.91 10.59 -4.15
C PHE A 329 6.98 9.59 -3.47
N LEU A 330 5.93 10.04 -2.79
CA LEU A 330 4.96 9.17 -2.12
C LEU A 330 4.26 8.23 -3.12
N ASP A 331 3.91 8.70 -4.31
CA ASP A 331 3.38 7.84 -5.38
C ASP A 331 4.39 6.74 -5.77
N SER A 332 5.65 7.11 -5.98
CA SER A 332 6.73 6.17 -6.31
C SER A 332 7.10 5.22 -5.15
N ALA A 333 6.79 5.64 -3.92
CA ALA A 333 6.98 4.90 -2.69
C ALA A 333 5.70 4.21 -2.20
N SER A 334 4.67 4.10 -3.04
CA SER A 334 3.39 3.42 -2.74
C SER A 334 3.55 1.98 -2.25
N PHE A 335 4.69 1.34 -2.54
CA PHE A 335 5.03 0.04 -1.98
C PHE A 335 5.07 0.04 -0.44
N LEU A 336 5.28 1.20 0.21
CA LEU A 336 5.27 1.31 1.68
C LEU A 336 3.92 0.94 2.28
N ALA A 337 2.81 1.04 1.53
CA ALA A 337 1.51 0.54 1.97
C ALA A 337 1.50 -1.00 2.20
N ARG A 338 2.47 -1.73 1.63
CA ARG A 338 2.65 -3.18 1.82
C ARG A 338 3.38 -3.53 3.13
N TRP A 339 3.86 -2.52 3.87
CA TRP A 339 4.66 -2.68 5.09
C TRP A 339 3.81 -2.37 6.31
N GLU A 340 2.97 -3.30 6.74
CA GLU A 340 2.14 -3.09 7.93
C GLU A 340 2.98 -3.28 9.20
N LEU A 341 3.24 -2.19 9.92
CA LEU A 341 3.98 -2.23 11.18
C LEU A 341 3.09 -2.78 12.30
N ARG A 342 3.62 -3.70 13.10
CA ARG A 342 2.91 -4.35 14.20
C ARG A 342 3.74 -4.36 15.47
N TYR A 343 3.23 -3.78 16.56
CA TYR A 343 3.88 -3.82 17.86
C TYR A 343 3.29 -4.93 18.72
N ALA A 344 4.13 -5.86 19.18
CA ALA A 344 3.67 -6.98 20.01
C ALA A 344 3.50 -6.56 21.48
N GLU A 345 2.26 -6.32 21.92
CA GLU A 345 1.98 -6.01 23.33
C GLU A 345 2.17 -7.24 24.23
N SER A 346 1.70 -8.40 23.76
CA SER A 346 1.80 -9.65 24.50
C SER A 346 1.97 -10.80 23.53
N VAL A 347 2.76 -11.80 23.94
CA VAL A 347 3.00 -13.03 23.19
C VAL A 347 2.96 -14.18 24.19
N ALA A 348 2.23 -15.23 23.86
CA ALA A 348 2.18 -16.48 24.62
C ALA A 348 2.44 -17.66 23.67
N PRO A 349 3.31 -18.62 24.04
CA PRO A 349 3.40 -19.87 23.30
C PRO A 349 2.10 -20.67 23.50
N THR A 350 1.59 -21.23 22.42
CA THR A 350 0.41 -22.09 22.36
C THR A 350 0.74 -23.35 21.57
N GLU A 351 -0.10 -24.38 21.64
CA GLU A 351 0.02 -25.58 20.81
C GLU A 351 -1.17 -25.61 19.84
N ASP A 352 -0.92 -25.99 18.58
CA ASP A 352 -2.00 -26.25 17.63
C ASP A 352 -2.59 -27.65 17.79
N GLU A 353 -3.60 -27.97 16.97
CA GLU A 353 -4.26 -29.29 16.98
C GLU A 353 -3.30 -30.47 16.72
N SER A 354 -2.15 -30.22 16.12
CA SER A 354 -1.09 -31.21 15.86
C SER A 354 -0.05 -31.30 16.97
N GLY A 355 -0.16 -30.48 18.02
CA GLY A 355 0.83 -30.36 19.10
C GLY A 355 2.07 -29.54 18.72
N ALA A 356 2.05 -28.85 17.58
CA ALA A 356 3.17 -27.99 17.19
C ALA A 356 3.09 -26.65 17.94
N ILE A 357 4.24 -26.18 18.44
CA ILE A 357 4.32 -24.89 19.14
C ILE A 357 4.05 -23.76 18.14
N GLN A 358 3.12 -22.88 18.52
CA GLN A 358 2.80 -21.62 17.86
C GLN A 358 2.86 -20.49 18.89
N TYR A 359 2.71 -19.25 18.41
CA TYR A 359 2.76 -18.05 19.23
C TYR A 359 1.50 -17.24 19.01
N SER A 360 0.62 -17.22 20.02
CA SER A 360 -0.54 -16.34 20.07
C SER A 360 -0.12 -14.97 20.61
N ALA A 361 -0.40 -13.91 19.87
CA ALA A 361 0.03 -12.56 20.19
C ALA A 361 -1.13 -11.56 20.08
N ARG A 362 -1.10 -10.53 20.93
CA ARG A 362 -1.90 -9.31 20.74
C ARG A 362 -1.00 -8.23 20.17
N LEU A 363 -1.33 -7.77 18.98
CA LEU A 363 -0.53 -6.84 18.21
C LEU A 363 -1.27 -5.52 18.03
N ARG A 364 -0.57 -4.40 18.22
CA ARG A 364 -1.04 -3.09 17.76
C ARG A 364 -0.72 -2.93 16.28
N VAL A 365 -1.65 -2.46 15.48
CA VAL A 365 -1.46 -2.16 14.05
C VAL A 365 -1.08 -0.68 13.91
N LEU A 366 0.15 -0.44 13.46
CA LEU A 366 0.77 0.88 13.33
C LEU A 366 0.67 1.36 11.88
N GLN A 367 -0.56 1.55 11.41
CA GLN A 367 -0.88 2.01 10.05
C GLN A 367 -1.84 3.19 10.08
N GLY A 368 -1.72 4.09 9.10
CA GLY A 368 -2.49 5.33 9.06
C GLY A 368 -2.10 6.32 10.15
N ASP A 369 -2.85 7.41 10.32
CA ASP A 369 -2.46 8.54 11.19
C ASP A 369 -3.09 8.53 12.59
N ASN A 370 -3.76 7.43 12.96
CA ASN A 370 -4.42 7.28 14.26
C ASN A 370 -3.39 6.94 15.36
N PRO A 371 -3.17 7.81 16.36
CA PRO A 371 -2.25 7.51 17.46
C PRO A 371 -2.73 6.40 18.40
N ASP A 372 -4.04 6.14 18.42
CA ASP A 372 -4.60 5.03 19.19
C ASP A 372 -4.65 3.80 18.29
N TRP A 373 -3.51 3.10 18.20
CA TRP A 373 -3.35 1.94 17.32
C TRP A 373 -4.34 0.82 17.65
N ASP A 374 -4.95 0.26 16.61
CA ASP A 374 -5.92 -0.83 16.75
C ASP A 374 -5.24 -2.09 17.27
N LEU A 375 -5.94 -2.87 18.09
CA LEU A 375 -5.44 -4.12 18.66
C LEU A 375 -6.06 -5.31 17.93
N ILE A 376 -5.22 -6.24 17.49
CA ILE A 376 -5.63 -7.47 16.82
C ILE A 376 -5.04 -8.69 17.50
N ASP A 377 -5.74 -9.82 17.41
CA ASP A 377 -5.18 -11.13 17.73
C ASP A 377 -4.45 -11.68 16.49
N TYR A 378 -3.28 -12.26 16.71
CA TYR A 378 -2.44 -12.83 15.65
C TYR A 378 -1.80 -14.13 16.12
N THR A 379 -1.76 -15.13 15.25
CA THR A 379 -1.07 -16.38 15.52
C THR A 379 0.08 -16.56 14.54
N SER A 380 1.28 -16.79 15.08
CA SER A 380 2.50 -17.01 14.32
C SER A 380 3.05 -18.41 14.53
N LYS A 381 3.53 -19.04 13.45
CA LYS A 381 4.36 -20.26 13.55
C LYS A 381 5.82 -19.93 13.87
N SER A 382 6.24 -18.70 13.58
CA SER A 382 7.58 -18.20 13.87
C SER A 382 7.64 -17.60 15.28
N VAL A 383 8.80 -17.73 15.92
CA VAL A 383 9.04 -17.17 17.26
C VAL A 383 8.74 -15.67 17.30
N MET A 384 7.99 -15.25 18.31
CA MET A 384 7.69 -13.85 18.59
C MET A 384 8.10 -13.48 20.02
N PHE A 385 8.37 -12.20 20.25
CA PHE A 385 8.74 -11.66 21.54
C PHE A 385 7.87 -10.44 21.87
N PRO A 386 7.41 -10.32 23.13
CA PRO A 386 6.68 -9.13 23.56
C PRO A 386 7.60 -7.90 23.53
N GLY A 387 7.00 -6.73 23.31
CA GLY A 387 7.71 -5.45 23.26
C GLY A 387 8.53 -5.22 21.99
N ARG A 388 8.42 -6.08 20.98
CA ARG A 388 9.10 -5.93 19.69
C ARG A 388 8.20 -5.37 18.61
N LEU A 389 8.83 -4.66 17.67
CA LEU A 389 8.19 -4.14 16.48
C LEU A 389 8.47 -5.11 15.32
N TYR A 390 7.41 -5.46 14.61
CA TYR A 390 7.43 -6.31 13.43
C TYR A 390 6.91 -5.54 12.22
N ALA A 391 7.29 -5.98 11.01
CA ALA A 391 6.59 -5.62 9.78
C ALA A 391 5.94 -6.89 9.20
N LEU A 392 4.63 -6.87 8.98
CA LEU A 392 3.97 -7.82 8.10
C LEU A 392 4.07 -7.27 6.67
N VAL A 393 4.88 -7.94 5.85
CA VAL A 393 5.11 -7.56 4.46
C VAL A 393 4.29 -8.46 3.54
N ASP A 394 3.56 -7.85 2.60
CA ASP A 394 2.70 -8.54 1.62
C ASP A 394 1.67 -9.47 2.26
N ASP A 395 1.19 -9.12 3.46
CA ASP A 395 0.26 -9.88 4.29
C ASP A 395 0.70 -11.32 4.62
N ARG A 396 1.99 -11.62 4.44
CA ARG A 396 2.52 -12.99 4.47
C ARG A 396 3.77 -13.13 5.32
N LYS A 397 4.73 -12.22 5.16
CA LYS A 397 6.05 -12.35 5.79
C LYS A 397 6.13 -11.43 7.01
N LEU A 398 6.08 -12.02 8.20
CA LEU A 398 6.35 -11.30 9.44
C LEU A 398 7.86 -11.20 9.66
N MET A 399 8.36 -9.97 9.79
CA MET A 399 9.78 -9.67 9.96
C MET A 399 10.01 -8.90 11.24
N ASP A 400 10.97 -9.35 12.06
CA ASP A 400 11.41 -8.64 13.27
C ASP A 400 12.25 -7.42 12.86
N LEU A 401 11.85 -6.22 13.30
CA LEU A 401 12.54 -4.96 13.02
C LEU A 401 13.53 -4.57 14.12
N HIS A 402 13.60 -5.37 15.17
CA HIS A 402 14.53 -5.20 16.26
C HIS A 402 15.95 -5.67 15.85
N PRO A 403 17.04 -4.99 16.27
CA PRO A 403 17.08 -3.84 17.18
C PRO A 403 17.04 -2.46 16.51
N HIS A 404 16.84 -2.38 15.20
CA HIS A 404 17.01 -1.15 14.44
C HIS A 404 15.83 -0.17 14.59
N LEU A 405 14.62 -0.70 14.76
CA LEU A 405 13.43 0.06 15.12
C LEU A 405 12.83 -0.49 16.41
N VAL A 406 12.50 0.39 17.34
CA VAL A 406 11.95 0.03 18.65
C VAL A 406 10.78 0.92 19.01
N VAL A 407 9.82 0.37 19.76
CA VAL A 407 8.71 1.15 20.31
C VAL A 407 8.96 1.40 21.79
N ARG A 408 8.86 2.65 22.22
CA ARG A 408 9.08 3.10 23.60
C ARG A 408 8.17 4.27 23.94
N TYR A 409 7.92 4.48 25.23
CA TYR A 409 7.31 5.73 25.69
C TYR A 409 8.33 6.86 25.64
N CYS A 410 7.92 7.99 25.06
CA CYS A 410 8.71 9.19 25.02
C CYS A 410 8.81 9.81 26.43
N PRO A 411 10.01 10.08 26.96
CA PRO A 411 10.15 10.72 28.26
C PRO A 411 9.69 12.19 28.27
N GLU A 412 9.66 12.85 27.11
CA GLU A 412 9.28 14.26 27.00
C GLU A 412 7.75 14.45 26.96
N CYS A 413 7.05 13.67 26.13
CA CYS A 413 5.61 13.86 25.89
C CYS A 413 4.73 12.72 26.42
N GLY A 414 5.31 11.64 26.95
CA GLY A 414 4.59 10.47 27.47
C GLY A 414 3.90 9.61 26.41
N SER A 415 3.96 9.99 25.12
CA SER A 415 3.37 9.21 24.03
C SER A 415 4.20 7.96 23.74
N GLN A 416 3.55 6.86 23.38
CA GLN A 416 4.23 5.71 22.80
C GLN A 416 4.63 6.04 21.36
N GLU A 417 5.89 5.82 21.01
CA GLU A 417 6.46 6.22 19.73
C GLU A 417 7.40 5.16 19.16
N ILE A 418 7.59 5.19 17.85
CA ILE A 418 8.63 4.43 17.17
C ILE A 418 9.94 5.24 17.18
N TYR A 419 11.03 4.56 17.49
CA TYR A 419 12.38 5.11 17.54
C TYR A 419 13.31 4.35 16.60
N GLN A 420 14.11 5.10 15.86
CA GLN A 420 15.31 4.58 15.20
C GLN A 420 16.50 4.73 16.15
N VAL A 421 17.41 3.76 16.11
CA VAL A 421 18.72 3.88 16.78
C VAL A 421 19.62 4.78 15.93
N ASP A 422 19.79 6.03 16.37
CA ASP A 422 20.60 7.06 15.70
C ASP A 422 22.10 6.77 15.87
N SER A 423 22.51 6.46 17.11
CA SER A 423 23.87 6.04 17.45
C SER A 423 23.91 5.21 18.72
N PHE A 424 24.98 4.44 18.93
CA PHE A 424 25.22 3.75 20.20
C PHE A 424 26.70 3.50 20.46
N ASN A 425 27.06 3.33 21.73
CA ASN A 425 28.40 2.97 22.20
C ASN A 425 28.32 1.75 23.17
N GLU A 426 29.33 1.57 24.02
CA GLU A 426 29.35 0.47 24.99
C GLU A 426 28.35 0.66 26.14
N ASP A 427 27.98 1.87 26.50
CA ASP A 427 27.18 2.15 27.70
C ASP A 427 25.76 2.61 27.38
N GLU A 428 25.56 3.24 26.22
CA GLU A 428 24.30 3.90 25.88
C GLU A 428 23.99 3.90 24.38
N ALA A 429 22.69 3.96 24.07
CA ALA A 429 22.14 4.15 22.74
C ALA A 429 21.31 5.43 22.69
N ARG A 430 21.55 6.26 21.67
CA ARG A 430 20.74 7.42 21.34
C ARG A 430 19.60 7.00 20.41
N LEU A 431 18.39 7.17 20.89
CA LEU A 431 17.16 6.88 20.17
C LEU A 431 16.57 8.19 19.65
N LYS A 432 16.21 8.22 18.36
CA LYS A 432 15.50 9.35 17.73
C LYS A 432 14.11 8.89 17.29
N SER A 433 13.09 9.57 17.80
CA SER A 433 11.69 9.31 17.46
C SER A 433 11.47 9.61 15.99
N ILE A 434 10.95 8.63 15.26
CA ILE A 434 10.55 8.83 13.86
C ILE A 434 9.16 9.47 13.76
N ASP A 435 8.40 9.52 14.86
CA ASP A 435 7.04 10.07 14.88
C ASP A 435 7.04 11.59 15.11
N ARG A 436 7.85 12.06 16.08
CA ARG A 436 7.85 13.47 16.53
C ARG A 436 9.25 14.10 16.58
N GLY A 437 10.31 13.30 16.42
CA GLY A 437 11.69 13.80 16.43
C GLY A 437 12.34 13.97 17.79
N HIS A 438 11.61 13.74 18.89
CA HIS A 438 12.20 13.72 20.22
C HIS A 438 13.33 12.70 20.31
N SER A 439 14.37 13.02 21.06
CA SER A 439 15.55 12.18 21.17
C SER A 439 15.86 11.93 22.63
N HIS A 440 16.19 10.69 22.97
CA HIS A 440 16.64 10.36 24.31
C HIS A 440 17.71 9.28 24.26
N THR A 441 18.46 9.19 25.35
CA THR A 441 19.52 8.21 25.52
C THR A 441 19.07 7.14 26.50
N THR A 442 19.42 5.88 26.22
CA THR A 442 19.09 4.74 27.06
C THR A 442 20.30 3.84 27.28
N GLY A 443 20.47 3.37 28.52
CA GLY A 443 21.46 2.34 28.90
C GLY A 443 20.86 0.92 28.97
N ASP A 444 19.76 0.66 28.26
CA ASP A 444 19.11 -0.66 28.21
C ASP A 444 20.11 -1.73 27.73
N SER A 445 20.60 -2.53 28.68
CA SER A 445 21.64 -3.54 28.44
C SER A 445 21.23 -4.61 27.42
N GLU A 446 19.95 -4.94 27.31
CA GLU A 446 19.46 -5.95 26.36
C GLU A 446 19.44 -5.37 24.95
N LEU A 447 18.95 -4.14 24.78
CA LEU A 447 19.00 -3.42 23.52
C LEU A 447 20.45 -3.26 23.03
N LEU A 448 21.37 -2.83 23.91
CA LEU A 448 22.79 -2.68 23.58
C LEU A 448 23.43 -3.99 23.16
N ARG A 449 23.13 -5.10 23.86
CA ARG A 449 23.62 -6.44 23.52
C ARG A 449 23.15 -6.86 22.12
N GLN A 450 21.87 -6.65 21.82
CA GLN A 450 21.31 -6.99 20.50
C GLN A 450 21.87 -6.09 19.40
N LEU A 451 22.06 -4.79 19.66
CA LEU A 451 22.69 -3.87 18.71
C LEU A 451 24.12 -4.30 18.37
N ARG A 452 24.91 -4.70 19.37
CA ARG A 452 26.26 -5.24 19.14
C ARG A 452 26.23 -6.52 18.31
N ALA A 453 25.31 -7.44 18.61
CA ALA A 453 25.15 -8.67 17.85
C ALA A 453 24.76 -8.39 16.38
N ALA A 454 23.75 -7.53 16.17
CA ALA A 454 23.27 -7.16 14.84
C ALA A 454 24.36 -6.45 14.03
N THR A 455 25.05 -5.46 14.61
CA THR A 455 26.10 -4.72 13.92
C THR A 455 27.38 -5.53 13.68
N SER A 456 27.72 -6.46 14.57
CA SER A 456 28.80 -7.43 14.35
C SER A 456 28.50 -8.32 13.14
N SER A 457 27.28 -8.87 13.11
CA SER A 457 26.81 -9.68 11.98
C SER A 457 26.86 -8.90 10.66
N LEU A 458 26.43 -7.64 10.63
CA LEU A 458 26.49 -6.78 9.43
C LEU A 458 27.93 -6.41 8.98
N ARG A 459 28.94 -6.55 9.85
CA ARG A 459 30.34 -6.28 9.52
C ARG A 459 31.11 -7.50 9.03
N SER A 460 30.71 -8.71 9.43
CA SER A 460 31.41 -9.93 9.06
C SER A 460 31.38 -10.18 7.55
N ALA A 461 32.43 -10.81 7.02
CA ALA A 461 32.41 -11.34 5.66
C ALA A 461 31.32 -12.44 5.58
N PRO A 462 30.70 -12.68 4.40
CA PRO A 462 29.80 -13.81 4.25
C PRO A 462 30.55 -15.07 4.64
N GLU A 463 30.03 -15.83 5.61
CA GLU A 463 30.52 -17.18 5.86
C GLU A 463 30.33 -17.95 4.56
N SER A 464 31.43 -18.38 3.96
CA SER A 464 31.39 -19.33 2.86
C SER A 464 30.72 -20.60 3.41
N LEU A 465 29.47 -20.82 3.03
CA LEU A 465 28.83 -22.13 3.19
C LEU A 465 29.67 -23.12 2.38
N ALA A 466 30.51 -23.88 3.10
CA ALA A 466 31.27 -25.01 2.58
C ALA A 466 30.40 -26.26 2.52
#